data_AF-A0A4R2JBD6-F1
#
_entry.id   AF-A0A4R2JBD6-F1
#
_cell.length_a   1.000
_cell.length_b   1.000
_cell.length_c   1.000
_cell.angle_alpha   90.00
_cell.angle_beta   90.00
_cell.angle_gamma   90.00
#
_symmetry.space_group_name_H-M   'P 1'
#
loop_
_entity.id
_entity.type
_entity.pdbx_description
1 polymer ?
#
loop_
_entity_poly.entity_id
_entity_poly.type
_entity_poly.pdbx_seq_one_letter_code
_entity_poly.pdbx_strand_id
1 'polypeptide(L)'
;MTDTPTPAAPATVVPATVAVPAPVSEPQAVDQLPEWARTALTKANSEAAKYRTERNDAVNTVKTDLTAAFETQLAQVTAAHEATKADLAKAAVDMLKVQAALTADVPAASALEFASLLQGNTPEEITAHAAKVKALFGGVSAAPARTPAVDLSPSGDNNPLALNGDPLLESLKNKLGI
;
A
#
# COMPACT_ATOMS: atom_id res chain seq x y z
N MET A 1 -59.04 49.48 -47.84
CA MET A 1 -60.38 49.20 -48.38
C MET A 1 -60.37 47.79 -48.96
N THR A 2 -61.53 47.12 -48.87
CA THR A 2 -61.90 45.72 -49.24
C THR A 2 -61.54 44.66 -48.18
N ASP A 3 -62.43 44.30 -47.25
CA ASP A 3 -63.64 43.43 -47.33
C ASP A 3 -63.35 41.94 -47.68
N THR A 4 -63.41 41.08 -46.64
CA THR A 4 -64.18 39.81 -46.40
C THR A 4 -64.65 38.96 -47.62
N PRO A 5 -64.92 37.61 -47.60
CA PRO A 5 -64.90 36.56 -46.54
C PRO A 5 -64.30 35.15 -46.91
N THR A 6 -64.23 34.28 -45.88
CA THR A 6 -64.23 32.79 -45.77
C THR A 6 -65.34 32.11 -46.64
N PRO A 7 -65.38 30.78 -47.02
CA PRO A 7 -64.99 29.60 -46.23
C PRO A 7 -64.46 28.29 -46.89
N ALA A 8 -63.80 27.50 -46.02
CA ALA A 8 -63.74 26.03 -45.83
C ALA A 8 -63.90 25.01 -46.98
N ALA A 9 -62.95 24.08 -47.03
CA ALA A 9 -62.88 22.84 -47.83
C ALA A 9 -63.24 21.59 -46.96
N PRO A 10 -63.16 20.33 -47.46
CA PRO A 10 -64.33 19.52 -47.86
C PRO A 10 -64.40 18.13 -47.16
N ALA A 11 -65.29 17.27 -47.68
CA ALA A 11 -65.25 15.79 -47.68
C ALA A 11 -66.33 15.04 -46.87
N THR A 12 -67.39 14.71 -47.60
CA THR A 12 -68.11 13.43 -47.67
C THR A 12 -67.80 12.36 -46.61
N VAL A 13 -68.79 12.10 -45.75
CA VAL A 13 -68.83 10.96 -44.83
C VAL A 13 -69.64 9.83 -45.48
N VAL A 14 -69.02 8.66 -45.66
CA VAL A 14 -69.69 7.39 -45.96
C VAL A 14 -70.01 6.72 -44.63
N PRO A 15 -71.25 6.31 -44.32
CA PRO A 15 -71.54 5.64 -43.05
C PRO A 15 -71.13 4.18 -43.12
N ALA A 16 -70.03 3.82 -42.43
CA ALA A 16 -69.71 2.43 -42.13
C ALA A 16 -70.51 1.99 -40.90
N THR A 17 -71.40 1.01 -41.10
CA THR A 17 -72.09 0.27 -40.04
C THR A 17 -71.08 -0.25 -39.01
N VAL A 18 -71.17 0.25 -37.79
CA VAL A 18 -70.39 -0.25 -36.64
C VAL A 18 -71.01 -1.58 -36.21
N ALA A 19 -70.30 -2.67 -36.47
CA ALA A 19 -70.60 -3.97 -35.88
C ALA A 19 -70.33 -3.88 -34.37
N VAL A 20 -71.37 -4.18 -33.59
CA VAL A 20 -71.32 -4.32 -32.13
C VAL A 20 -70.29 -5.39 -31.75
N PRO A 21 -69.31 -5.11 -30.87
CA PRO A 21 -68.41 -6.16 -30.38
C PRO A 21 -69.21 -7.16 -29.52
N ALA A 22 -69.06 -8.45 -29.83
CA ALA A 22 -69.65 -9.54 -29.07
C ALA A 22 -69.25 -9.44 -27.58
N PRO A 23 -70.14 -9.83 -26.65
CA PRO A 23 -69.84 -9.76 -25.22
C PRO A 23 -68.68 -10.69 -24.89
N VAL A 24 -67.64 -10.13 -24.27
CA VAL A 24 -66.56 -10.87 -23.60
C VAL A 24 -67.21 -11.80 -22.59
N SER A 25 -67.14 -13.11 -22.85
CA SER A 25 -67.62 -14.13 -21.92
C SER A 25 -66.79 -14.06 -20.64
N GLU A 26 -67.47 -13.98 -19.50
CA GLU A 26 -66.87 -14.04 -18.17
C GLU A 26 -65.92 -15.24 -18.03
N PRO A 27 -64.86 -15.16 -17.22
CA PRO A 27 -63.96 -16.28 -17.00
C PRO A 27 -64.77 -17.46 -16.46
N GLN A 28 -65.00 -18.48 -17.30
CA GLN A 28 -65.66 -19.69 -16.87
C GLN A 28 -64.84 -20.28 -15.72
N ALA A 29 -65.47 -20.42 -14.55
CA ALA A 29 -64.86 -21.07 -13.41
C ALA A 29 -64.32 -22.43 -13.86
N VAL A 30 -63.09 -22.76 -13.46
CA VAL A 30 -62.37 -23.96 -13.93
C VAL A 30 -63.20 -25.24 -13.73
N ASP A 31 -64.09 -25.23 -12.74
CA ASP A 31 -65.04 -26.30 -12.40
C ASP A 31 -66.14 -26.54 -13.44
N GLN A 32 -66.43 -25.58 -14.33
CA GLN A 32 -67.41 -25.74 -15.41
C GLN A 32 -66.81 -26.35 -16.68
N LEU A 33 -65.49 -26.57 -16.72
CA LEU A 33 -64.84 -27.19 -17.88
C LEU A 33 -65.02 -28.72 -17.90
N PRO A 34 -65.09 -29.34 -19.08
CA PRO A 34 -65.05 -30.80 -19.22
C PRO A 34 -63.82 -31.41 -18.53
N GLU A 35 -63.93 -32.65 -18.05
CA GLU A 35 -62.86 -33.35 -17.31
C GLU A 35 -61.52 -33.39 -18.06
N TRP A 36 -61.58 -33.61 -19.39
CA TRP A 36 -60.38 -33.62 -20.24
C TRP A 36 -59.66 -32.25 -20.26
N ALA A 37 -60.41 -31.16 -20.21
CA ALA A 37 -59.86 -29.80 -20.25
C ALA A 37 -59.29 -29.40 -18.88
N ARG A 38 -59.96 -29.77 -17.78
CA ARG A 38 -59.45 -29.58 -16.41
C ARG A 38 -58.14 -30.35 -16.19
N THR A 39 -58.08 -31.59 -16.68
CA THR A 39 -56.87 -32.42 -16.60
C THR A 39 -55.72 -31.82 -17.42
N ALA A 40 -56.00 -31.35 -18.64
CA ALA A 40 -55.00 -30.70 -19.50
C ALA A 40 -54.46 -29.41 -18.87
N LEU A 41 -55.33 -28.55 -18.32
CA LEU A 41 -54.92 -27.34 -17.60
C LEU A 41 -54.06 -27.67 -16.39
N THR A 42 -54.48 -28.65 -15.60
CA THR A 42 -53.75 -29.07 -14.39
C THR A 42 -52.36 -29.57 -14.76
N LYS A 43 -52.24 -30.38 -15.81
CA LYS A 43 -50.95 -30.86 -16.31
C LYS A 43 -50.06 -29.71 -16.79
N ALA A 44 -50.59 -28.82 -17.63
CA ALA A 44 -49.83 -27.66 -18.14
C ALA A 44 -49.37 -26.72 -17.01
N ASN A 45 -50.23 -26.47 -16.02
CA ASN A 45 -49.88 -25.67 -14.85
C ASN A 45 -48.81 -26.34 -13.99
N SER A 46 -48.91 -27.66 -13.80
CA SER A 46 -47.93 -28.45 -13.05
C SER A 46 -46.56 -28.45 -13.74
N GLU A 47 -46.52 -28.62 -15.06
CA GLU A 47 -45.30 -28.55 -15.86
C GLU A 47 -44.70 -27.14 -15.81
N ALA A 48 -45.51 -26.10 -16.01
CA ALA A 48 -45.06 -24.72 -15.91
C ALA A 48 -44.56 -24.37 -14.50
N ALA A 49 -45.16 -24.90 -13.44
CA ALA A 49 -44.68 -24.73 -12.07
C ALA A 49 -43.31 -25.41 -11.88
N LYS A 50 -43.15 -26.65 -12.36
CA LYS A 50 -41.87 -27.37 -12.33
C LYS A 50 -40.76 -26.59 -13.04
N TYR A 51 -41.01 -26.13 -14.28
CA TYR A 51 -40.03 -25.35 -15.02
C TYR A 51 -39.64 -24.04 -14.32
N ARG A 52 -40.59 -23.37 -13.66
CA ARG A 52 -40.29 -22.16 -12.87
C ARG A 52 -39.38 -22.49 -11.69
N THR A 53 -39.69 -23.55 -10.95
CA THR A 53 -38.87 -24.00 -9.81
C THR A 53 -37.49 -24.41 -10.27
N GLU A 54 -37.37 -25.26 -11.30
CA GLU A 54 -36.08 -25.71 -11.84
C GLU A 54 -35.21 -24.55 -12.32
N ARG A 55 -35.79 -23.54 -13.00
CA ARG A 55 -35.04 -22.34 -13.39
C ARG A 55 -34.60 -21.53 -12.18
N ASN A 56 -35.48 -21.32 -11.20
CA ASN A 56 -35.15 -20.56 -10.01
C ASN A 56 -34.06 -21.25 -9.18
N ASP A 57 -34.15 -22.56 -9.03
CA ASP A 57 -33.16 -23.37 -8.32
C ASP A 57 -31.81 -23.31 -9.04
N ALA A 58 -31.78 -23.52 -10.36
CA ALA A 58 -30.55 -23.41 -11.14
C ALA A 58 -29.90 -22.02 -11.04
N VAL A 59 -30.70 -20.94 -11.12
CA VAL A 59 -30.19 -19.57 -10.97
C VAL A 59 -29.68 -19.32 -9.56
N ASN A 60 -30.39 -19.79 -8.54
CA ASN A 60 -29.99 -19.62 -7.16
C ASN A 60 -28.69 -20.38 -6.85
N THR A 61 -28.56 -21.63 -7.31
CA THR A 61 -27.34 -22.43 -7.15
C THR A 61 -26.15 -21.76 -7.83
N VAL A 62 -26.29 -21.32 -9.08
CA VAL A 62 -25.22 -20.62 -9.79
C VAL A 62 -24.84 -19.33 -9.07
N LYS A 63 -25.83 -18.58 -8.57
CA LYS A 63 -25.59 -17.33 -7.84
C LYS A 63 -24.87 -17.59 -6.52
N THR A 64 -25.26 -18.61 -5.76
CA THR A 64 -24.60 -18.94 -4.47
C THR A 64 -23.17 -19.40 -4.70
N ASP A 65 -22.94 -20.28 -5.67
CA ASP A 65 -21.61 -20.81 -5.97
C ASP A 65 -20.67 -19.71 -6.47
N LEU A 66 -21.18 -18.85 -7.35
CA LEU A 66 -20.41 -17.74 -7.90
C LEU A 66 -20.11 -16.67 -6.85
N THR A 67 -21.07 -16.37 -5.97
CA THR A 67 -20.85 -15.42 -4.87
C THR A 67 -19.79 -15.94 -3.91
N ALA A 68 -19.88 -17.21 -3.49
CA ALA A 68 -18.89 -17.83 -2.62
C ALA A 68 -17.47 -17.88 -3.26
N ALA A 69 -17.40 -18.18 -4.55
CA ALA A 69 -16.14 -18.16 -5.30
C ALA A 69 -15.54 -16.75 -5.37
N PHE A 70 -16.35 -15.72 -5.67
CA PHE A 70 -15.89 -14.34 -5.71
C PHE A 70 -15.49 -13.80 -4.34
N GLU A 71 -16.24 -14.12 -3.28
CA GLU A 71 -15.87 -13.74 -1.91
C GLU A 71 -14.51 -14.34 -1.53
N THR A 72 -14.29 -15.62 -1.86
CA THR A 72 -13.00 -16.29 -1.64
C THR A 72 -11.88 -15.63 -2.44
N GLN A 73 -12.11 -15.36 -3.73
CA GLN A 73 -11.12 -14.73 -4.59
C GLN A 73 -10.81 -13.30 -4.15
N LEU A 74 -11.82 -12.52 -3.77
CA LEU A 74 -11.64 -11.17 -3.24
C LEU A 74 -10.86 -11.19 -1.93
N ALA A 75 -11.14 -12.13 -1.03
CA ALA A 75 -10.38 -12.28 0.20
C ALA A 75 -8.91 -12.61 -0.08
N GLN A 76 -8.63 -13.53 -1.01
CA GLN A 76 -7.27 -13.88 -1.42
C GLN A 76 -6.53 -12.70 -2.07
N VAL A 77 -7.17 -12.01 -3.01
CA VAL A 77 -6.58 -10.84 -3.69
C VAL A 77 -6.34 -9.70 -2.70
N THR A 78 -7.28 -9.46 -1.79
CA THR A 78 -7.12 -8.43 -0.75
C THR A 78 -5.97 -8.76 0.19
N ALA A 79 -5.87 -10.02 0.63
CA ALA A 79 -4.75 -10.47 1.46
C ALA A 79 -3.40 -10.35 0.74
N ALA A 80 -3.34 -10.76 -0.54
CA ALA A 80 -2.14 -10.64 -1.36
C ALA A 80 -1.76 -9.16 -1.61
N HIS A 81 -2.75 -8.29 -1.82
CA HIS A 81 -2.54 -6.86 -2.00
C HIS A 81 -1.98 -6.22 -0.73
N GLU A 82 -2.56 -6.49 0.44
CA GLU A 82 -2.06 -5.95 1.72
C GLU A 82 -0.66 -6.49 2.05
N ALA A 83 -0.38 -7.77 1.78
CA ALA A 83 0.97 -8.32 1.92
C ALA A 83 1.98 -7.61 1.01
N THR A 84 1.65 -7.45 -0.28
CA THR A 84 2.51 -6.76 -1.25
C THR A 84 2.73 -5.29 -0.88
N LYS A 85 1.69 -4.62 -0.36
CA LYS A 85 1.77 -3.23 0.10
C LYS A 85 2.68 -3.11 1.34
N ALA A 86 2.60 -4.06 2.26
CA ALA A 86 3.49 -4.12 3.42
C ALA A 86 4.95 -4.36 3.00
N ASP A 87 5.19 -5.27 2.05
CA ASP A 87 6.53 -5.54 1.51
C ASP A 87 7.11 -4.33 0.78
N LEU A 88 6.30 -3.61 0.00
CA LEU A 88 6.71 -2.36 -0.66
C LEU A 88 7.08 -1.31 0.38
N ALA A 89 6.24 -1.10 1.40
CA ALA A 89 6.52 -0.14 2.46
C ALA A 89 7.85 -0.47 3.17
N LYS A 90 8.09 -1.76 3.47
CA LYS A 90 9.35 -2.22 4.05
C LYS A 90 10.54 -1.96 3.12
N ALA A 91 10.43 -2.31 1.84
CA ALA A 91 11.49 -2.09 0.86
C ALA A 91 11.82 -0.60 0.66
N ALA A 92 10.80 0.27 0.72
CA ALA A 92 11.00 1.72 0.66
C ALA A 92 11.80 2.24 1.87
N VAL A 93 11.47 1.78 3.08
CA VAL A 93 12.21 2.12 4.30
C VAL A 93 13.64 1.58 4.23
N ASP A 94 13.84 0.33 3.77
CA ASP A 94 15.16 -0.27 3.64
C ASP A 94 16.03 0.49 2.63
N MET A 95 15.47 0.95 1.50
CA MET A 95 16.16 1.85 0.57
C MET A 95 16.56 3.17 1.23
N LEU A 96 15.69 3.79 2.03
CA LEU A 96 16.02 5.02 2.76
C LEU A 96 17.16 4.79 3.76
N LYS A 97 17.19 3.66 4.46
CA LYS A 97 18.28 3.30 5.39
C LYS A 97 19.60 3.10 4.67
N VAL A 98 19.58 2.44 3.51
CA VAL A 98 20.78 2.27 2.68
C VAL A 98 21.25 3.63 2.16
N GLN A 99 20.36 4.46 1.62
CA GLN A 99 20.70 5.83 1.19
C GLN A 99 21.31 6.64 2.34
N ALA A 100 20.72 6.58 3.54
CA ALA A 100 21.26 7.24 4.72
C ALA A 100 22.67 6.72 5.09
N ALA A 101 22.92 5.41 5.00
CA ALA A 101 24.24 4.83 5.20
C ALA A 101 25.28 5.35 4.20
N LEU A 102 24.91 5.46 2.91
CA LEU A 102 25.78 6.04 1.89
C LEU A 102 26.02 7.54 2.13
N THR A 103 24.99 8.31 2.49
CA THR A 103 25.18 9.75 2.84
C THR A 103 26.04 9.95 4.08
N ALA A 104 26.05 8.97 4.98
CA ALA A 104 26.90 8.97 6.17
C ALA A 104 28.35 8.56 5.86
N ASP A 105 28.72 8.36 4.59
CA ASP A 105 30.08 8.00 4.14
C ASP A 105 30.57 6.67 4.74
N VAL A 106 29.64 5.72 4.93
CA VAL A 106 29.98 4.37 5.39
C VAL A 106 30.54 3.56 4.19
N PRO A 107 31.64 2.81 4.35
CA PRO A 107 32.17 1.97 3.28
C PRO A 107 31.10 1.02 2.73
N ALA A 108 31.04 0.86 1.40
CA ALA A 108 30.02 0.04 0.73
C ALA A 108 29.95 -1.41 1.26
N ALA A 109 31.08 -1.96 1.72
CA ALA A 109 31.14 -3.30 2.34
C ALA A 109 30.39 -3.40 3.67
N SER A 110 30.26 -2.30 4.42
CA SER A 110 29.58 -2.24 5.73
C SER A 110 28.26 -1.48 5.68
N ALA A 111 27.90 -0.91 4.53
CA ALA A 111 26.70 -0.09 4.36
C ALA A 111 25.41 -0.88 4.65
N LEU A 112 25.36 -2.18 4.31
CA LEU A 112 24.21 -3.05 4.59
C LEU A 112 24.08 -3.38 6.08
N GLU A 113 25.19 -3.65 6.76
CA GLU A 113 25.19 -3.91 8.21
C GLU A 113 24.82 -2.65 8.98
N PHE A 114 25.37 -1.50 8.57
CA PHE A 114 25.02 -0.21 9.14
C PHE A 114 23.54 0.11 8.90
N ALA A 115 23.03 -0.01 7.68
CA ALA A 115 21.61 0.19 7.35
C ALA A 115 20.68 -0.71 8.18
N SER A 116 21.11 -1.95 8.49
CA SER A 116 20.35 -2.88 9.34
C SER A 116 20.23 -2.40 10.79
N LEU A 117 21.17 -1.59 11.27
CA LEU A 117 21.16 -0.98 12.61
C LEU A 117 20.34 0.31 12.67
N LEU A 118 19.96 0.89 11.53
CA LEU A 118 19.18 2.13 11.49
C LEU A 118 17.72 1.85 11.85
N GLN A 119 17.23 2.64 12.81
CA GLN A 119 15.83 2.64 13.24
C GLN A 119 15.16 3.94 12.81
N GLY A 120 13.89 3.86 12.47
CA GLY A 120 13.09 4.99 11.98
C GLY A 120 12.25 4.61 10.77
N ASN A 121 11.14 5.32 10.59
CA ASN A 121 10.23 5.14 9.45
C ASN A 121 10.23 6.35 8.51
N THR A 122 10.74 7.49 8.97
CA THR A 122 10.84 8.73 8.20
C THR A 122 12.30 9.01 7.81
N PRO A 123 12.54 9.71 6.69
CA PRO A 123 13.90 10.04 6.26
C PRO A 123 14.64 10.89 7.30
N GLU A 124 13.95 11.77 8.02
CA GLU A 124 14.53 12.60 9.07
C GLU A 124 14.96 11.78 10.30
N GLU A 125 14.13 10.83 10.74
CA GLU A 125 14.47 9.92 11.84
C GLU A 125 15.66 9.04 11.48
N ILE A 126 15.63 8.47 10.27
CA ILE A 126 16.68 7.55 9.78
C ILE A 126 18.01 8.28 9.68
N THR A 127 18.04 9.51 9.17
CA THR A 127 19.26 10.33 9.06
C THR A 127 19.77 10.80 10.42
N ALA A 128 18.89 11.23 11.32
CA ALA A 128 19.26 11.60 12.68
C ALA A 128 19.81 10.39 13.46
N HIS A 129 19.22 9.21 13.27
CA HIS A 129 19.71 7.98 13.88
C HIS A 129 21.04 7.54 13.24
N ALA A 130 21.19 7.63 11.93
CA ALA A 130 22.45 7.38 11.23
C ALA A 130 23.59 8.25 11.78
N ALA A 131 23.33 9.54 12.02
CA ALA A 131 24.29 10.45 12.61
C ALA A 131 24.68 10.06 14.05
N LYS A 132 23.70 9.63 14.87
CA LYS A 132 23.95 9.14 16.25
C LYS A 132 24.75 7.84 16.26
N VAL A 133 24.38 6.88 15.41
CA VAL A 133 25.09 5.61 15.25
C VAL A 133 26.51 5.87 14.74
N LYS A 134 26.70 6.75 13.75
CA LYS A 134 28.03 7.17 13.31
C LYS A 134 28.81 7.87 14.44
N ALA A 135 28.20 8.68 15.28
CA ALA A 135 28.90 9.27 16.42
C ALA A 135 29.32 8.21 17.45
N LEU A 136 28.50 7.18 17.67
CA LEU A 136 28.76 6.10 18.63
C LEU A 136 29.85 5.12 18.14
N PHE A 137 29.81 4.73 16.86
CA PHE A 137 30.73 3.76 16.26
C PHE A 137 31.93 4.42 15.55
N GLY A 138 31.73 5.61 14.98
CA GLY A 138 32.75 6.44 14.33
C GLY A 138 33.44 7.44 15.28
N GLY A 139 32.99 7.56 16.53
CA GLY A 139 33.75 8.21 17.61
C GLY A 139 35.10 7.56 17.92
N VAL A 140 35.38 6.39 17.31
CA VAL A 140 36.67 5.69 17.34
C VAL A 140 37.46 5.87 16.02
N SER A 141 36.94 6.63 15.05
CA SER A 141 37.56 6.84 13.73
C SER A 141 37.59 8.29 13.25
N ALA A 142 37.46 9.27 14.15
CA ALA A 142 38.49 10.29 14.11
C ALA A 142 39.77 9.54 14.50
N ALA A 143 40.59 9.15 13.51
CA ALA A 143 41.97 8.81 13.79
C ALA A 143 42.44 9.88 14.79
N PRO A 144 42.90 9.53 16.01
CA PRO A 144 43.49 10.52 16.88
C PRO A 144 44.48 11.21 15.97
N ALA A 145 44.32 12.53 15.75
CA ALA A 145 45.23 13.31 14.92
C ALA A 145 46.60 12.80 15.31
N ARG A 146 47.30 12.08 14.41
CA ARG A 146 48.47 11.29 14.78
C ARG A 146 49.41 12.27 15.43
N THR A 147 49.41 12.31 16.75
CA THR A 147 50.39 13.08 17.47
C THR A 147 51.67 12.36 17.09
N PRO A 148 52.65 13.07 16.51
CA PRO A 148 53.94 12.45 16.27
C PRO A 148 54.36 11.79 17.58
N ALA A 149 54.86 10.56 17.52
CA ALA A 149 55.31 9.86 18.71
C ALA A 149 56.23 10.81 19.48
N VAL A 150 55.75 11.32 20.62
CA VAL A 150 56.56 12.16 21.49
C VAL A 150 57.52 11.19 22.12
N ASP A 151 58.73 11.16 21.57
CA ASP A 151 59.85 10.50 22.21
C ASP A 151 60.04 11.16 23.59
N LEU A 152 59.68 10.43 24.65
CA LEU A 152 59.92 10.82 26.03
C LEU A 152 61.36 10.49 26.45
N SER A 153 62.22 10.04 25.54
CA SER A 153 63.64 10.08 25.80
C SER A 153 64.00 11.53 26.11
N PRO A 154 64.66 11.81 27.25
CA PRO A 154 65.24 13.12 27.48
C PRO A 154 66.29 13.29 26.38
N SER A 155 65.89 13.95 25.30
CA SER A 155 66.77 14.37 24.22
C SER A 155 67.90 15.10 24.89
N GLY A 156 69.09 14.50 24.81
CA GLY A 156 70.28 14.95 25.49
C GLY A 156 70.46 16.43 25.26
N ASP A 157 70.21 17.20 26.32
CA ASP A 157 70.66 18.57 26.39
C ASP A 157 72.18 18.46 26.32
N ASN A 158 72.75 18.91 25.20
CA ASN A 158 74.17 18.89 24.91
C ASN A 158 74.88 19.95 25.76
N ASN A 159 74.62 19.97 27.07
CA ASN A 159 75.44 20.67 28.01
C ASN A 159 76.55 19.69 28.41
N PRO A 160 77.75 19.75 27.79
CA PRO A 160 78.84 18.95 28.27
C PRO A 160 79.10 19.38 29.71
N LEU A 161 78.70 18.55 30.67
CA LEU A 161 79.24 18.58 32.02
C LEU A 161 80.75 18.57 31.83
N ALA A 162 81.37 19.73 31.98
CA ALA A 162 82.80 19.88 31.77
C ALA A 162 83.49 18.86 32.68
N LEU A 163 84.30 17.98 32.11
CA LEU A 163 85.04 16.96 32.85
C LEU A 163 86.05 17.55 33.85
N ASN A 164 86.18 18.87 33.87
CA ASN A 164 86.87 19.63 34.90
C ASN A 164 85.79 20.14 35.86
N GLY A 165 85.68 19.49 37.04
CA GLY A 165 84.56 19.56 38.00
C GLY A 165 84.27 20.90 38.69
N ASP A 166 84.51 22.03 38.01
CA ASP A 166 84.18 23.38 38.44
C ASP A 166 82.69 23.57 38.79
N PRO A 167 81.71 23.16 37.95
CA PRO A 167 80.30 23.45 38.23
C PRO A 167 79.74 22.61 39.41
N LEU A 168 80.33 21.45 39.68
CA LEU A 168 79.96 20.63 40.83
C LEU A 168 80.49 21.25 42.13
N LEU A 169 81.73 21.75 42.11
CA LEU A 169 82.33 22.45 43.26
C LEU A 169 81.62 23.77 43.55
N GLU A 170 81.19 24.51 42.53
CA GLU A 170 80.39 25.74 42.68
C GLU A 170 79.02 25.45 43.30
N SER A 171 78.37 24.36 42.88
CA SER A 171 77.10 23.93 43.48
C SER A 171 77.28 23.52 44.95
N LEU A 172 78.41 22.91 45.29
CA LEU A 172 78.71 22.47 46.64
C LEU A 172 79.08 23.67 47.54
N LYS A 173 79.87 24.63 47.03
CA LYS A 173 80.16 25.90 47.70
C LYS A 173 78.90 26.70 48.00
N ASN A 174 78.02 26.89 47.01
CA ASN A 174 76.75 27.58 47.21
C ASN A 174 75.84 26.89 48.22
N LYS A 175 75.93 25.56 48.35
CA LYS A 175 75.11 24.80 49.30
C LYS A 175 75.72 24.68 50.69
N LEU A 176 77.05 24.81 50.82
CA LEU A 176 77.76 24.83 52.10
C LEU A 176 78.06 26.25 52.62
N GLY A 177 77.78 27.30 51.83
CA GLY A 177 77.93 28.70 52.26
C GLY A 177 79.38 29.16 52.45
N ILE A 178 80.31 28.59 51.67
CA ILE A 178 81.76 28.88 51.67
C ILE A 178 82.25 29.10 50.24
#